data_AF-A0A848NND0-F1
#
_entry.id   AF-A0A848NND0-F1
#
_cell.length_a   1.000
_cell.length_b   1.000
_cell.length_c   1.000
_cell.angle_alpha   90.00
_cell.angle_beta   90.00
_cell.angle_gamma   90.00
#
_symmetry.space_group_name_H-M   'P 1'
#
loop_
_entity.id
_entity.type
_entity.pdbx_description
1 polymer ?
#
loop_
_entity_poly.entity_id
_entity_poly.type
_entity_poly.pdbx_seq_one_letter_code
_entity_poly.pdbx_strand_id
1 'polypeptide(L)'
;MNATFQWERRLASLARPLFGSSAVRFLAYLGLCAAYLQGGLVKLTDFPGALAEMAHFGLAPGPLFAVLVIALELAASAMILSGRLRWLG
;
A
#
# COMPACT_ATOMS: atom_id res chain seq x y z
N MET A 1 -1.28 -30.40 32.05
CA MET A 1 -0.53 -29.29 31.41
C MET A 1 -0.18 -29.59 29.93
N ASN A 2 -1.08 -30.19 29.13
CA ASN A 2 -0.76 -30.70 27.78
C ASN A 2 -1.63 -30.11 26.64
N ALA A 3 -2.71 -29.39 26.97
CA ALA A 3 -3.66 -28.87 25.98
C ALA A 3 -3.13 -27.59 25.27
N THR A 4 -2.42 -26.72 25.99
CA THR A 4 -1.80 -25.50 25.45
C THR A 4 -0.76 -25.83 24.37
N PHE A 5 0.15 -26.77 24.65
CA PHE A 5 1.16 -27.25 23.69
C PHE A 5 0.58 -27.88 22.43
N GLN A 6 -0.57 -28.57 22.52
CA GLN A 6 -1.22 -29.12 21.33
C GLN A 6 -1.87 -28.05 20.46
N TRP A 7 -2.46 -27.02 21.06
CA TRP A 7 -3.03 -25.91 20.30
C TRP A 7 -1.98 -25.08 19.59
N GLU A 8 -0.90 -24.74 20.26
CA GLU A 8 0.24 -24.03 19.66
C GLU A 8 0.80 -24.77 18.45
N ARG A 9 0.96 -26.09 18.53
CA ARG A 9 1.45 -26.90 17.40
C ARG A 9 0.49 -26.90 16.21
N ARG A 10 -0.83 -26.97 16.46
CA ARG A 10 -1.85 -26.91 15.40
C ARG A 10 -1.90 -25.54 14.75
N LEU A 11 -1.89 -24.47 15.55
CA LEU A 11 -1.83 -23.10 15.05
C LEU A 11 -0.54 -22.85 14.24
N ALA A 12 0.61 -23.33 14.71
CA ALA A 12 1.87 -23.24 13.99
C ALA A 12 1.85 -24.02 12.66
N SER A 13 1.23 -25.21 12.63
CA SER A 13 1.10 -25.99 11.38
C SER A 13 0.21 -25.31 10.34
N LEU A 14 -0.83 -24.58 10.78
CA LEU A 14 -1.73 -23.83 9.90
C LEU A 14 -1.13 -22.50 9.44
N ALA A 15 -0.40 -21.82 10.34
CA ALA A 15 0.22 -20.53 10.06
C ALA A 15 1.37 -20.63 9.05
N ARG A 16 2.19 -21.69 9.10
CA ARG A 16 3.37 -21.87 8.22
C ARG A 16 3.05 -21.78 6.71
N PRO A 17 2.06 -22.49 6.16
CA PRO A 17 1.72 -22.36 4.74
C PRO A 17 1.06 -21.02 4.39
N LEU A 18 0.28 -20.44 5.32
CA LEU A 18 -0.35 -19.13 5.16
C LEU A 18 0.71 -18.02 5.03
N PHE A 19 1.66 -17.93 5.96
CA PHE A 19 2.73 -16.93 5.91
C PHE A 19 3.84 -17.26 4.89
N GLY A 20 3.97 -18.52 4.49
CA GLY A 20 4.90 -18.96 3.45
C GLY A 20 4.42 -18.67 2.02
N SER A 21 3.12 -18.44 1.82
CA SER A 21 2.54 -18.24 0.49
C SER A 21 2.85 -16.85 -0.08
N SER A 22 3.34 -16.82 -1.33
CA SER A 22 3.57 -15.57 -2.07
C SER A 22 2.28 -14.75 -2.24
N ALA A 23 1.12 -15.40 -2.31
CA ALA A 23 -0.16 -14.73 -2.47
C ALA A 23 -0.57 -13.96 -1.21
N VAL A 24 -0.34 -14.53 -0.02
CA VAL A 24 -0.65 -13.86 1.26
C VAL A 24 0.26 -12.67 1.48
N ARG A 25 1.55 -12.78 1.12
CA ARG A 25 2.49 -11.66 1.16
C ARG A 25 2.07 -10.55 0.19
N PHE A 26 1.65 -10.90 -1.03
CA PHE A 26 1.13 -9.93 -1.99
C PHE A 26 -0.13 -9.22 -1.47
N LEU A 27 -1.09 -9.95 -0.90
CA LEU A 27 -2.30 -9.37 -0.31
C LEU A 27 -1.98 -8.46 0.88
N ALA A 28 -0.99 -8.81 1.71
CA ALA A 28 -0.54 -7.94 2.79
C ALA A 28 0.05 -6.62 2.25
N TYR A 29 0.88 -6.68 1.21
CA TYR A 29 1.40 -5.48 0.55
C TYR A 29 0.31 -4.67 -0.14
N LEU A 30 -0.67 -5.32 -0.76
CA LEU A 30 -1.84 -4.67 -1.35
C LEU A 30 -2.67 -3.96 -0.29
N GLY A 31 -2.91 -4.60 0.86
CA GLY A 31 -3.59 -3.97 1.99
C GLY A 31 -2.83 -2.77 2.53
N LEU A 32 -1.50 -2.85 2.63
CA LEU A 32 -0.65 -1.74 3.03
C LEU A 32 -0.70 -0.56 2.03
N CYS A 33 -0.69 -0.84 0.73
CA CYS A 33 -0.71 0.18 -0.31
C CYS A 33 -2.12 0.69 -0.65
N ALA A 34 -3.18 0.07 -0.11
CA ALA A 34 -4.55 0.32 -0.53
C ALA A 34 -4.96 1.79 -0.42
N ALA A 35 -4.59 2.46 0.67
CA ALA A 35 -4.90 3.88 0.87
C ALA A 35 -4.22 4.78 -0.17
N TYR A 36 -2.95 4.51 -0.50
CA TYR A 36 -2.19 5.28 -1.48
C TYR A 36 -2.68 5.03 -2.91
N LEU A 37 -3.00 3.79 -3.26
CA LEU A 37 -3.61 3.45 -4.54
C LEU A 37 -4.97 4.13 -4.70
N GLN A 38 -5.82 4.05 -3.67
CA GLN A 38 -7.12 4.71 -3.68
C GLN A 38 -6.96 6.23 -3.82
N GLY A 39 -6.11 6.85 -3.00
CA GLY A 39 -5.86 8.30 -3.04
C GLY A 39 -5.33 8.77 -4.39
N GLY A 40 -4.32 8.07 -4.94
CA GLY A 40 -3.72 8.41 -6.22
C GLY A 40 -4.66 8.22 -7.39
N LEU A 41 -5.46 7.14 -7.39
CA LEU A 41 -6.46 6.90 -8.43
C LEU A 41 -7.58 7.94 -8.39
N VAL A 42 -8.06 8.31 -7.19
CA VAL A 42 -9.08 9.36 -7.05
C VAL A 42 -8.56 10.68 -7.60
N LYS A 43 -7.36 11.10 -7.21
CA LYS A 43 -6.72 12.33 -7.73
C LYS A 43 -6.45 12.28 -9.24
N LEU A 44 -6.18 11.09 -9.80
CA LEU A 44 -5.98 10.91 -11.24
C LEU A 44 -7.30 11.05 -12.01
N THR A 45 -8.40 10.52 -11.49
CA THR A 45 -9.73 10.62 -12.12
C THR A 45 -10.42 11.95 -11.87
N ASP A 46 -10.11 12.62 -10.77
CA ASP A 46 -10.60 13.95 -10.39
C ASP A 46 -9.42 14.90 -10.13
N PHE A 47 -8.76 15.28 -11.22
CA PHE A 47 -7.65 16.23 -11.16
C PHE A 47 -8.05 17.61 -10.64
N PRO A 48 -9.25 18.16 -10.94
CA PRO A 48 -9.73 19.39 -10.29
C PRO A 48 -9.81 19.27 -8.76
N GLY A 49 -10.29 18.14 -8.23
CA GLY A 49 -10.26 17.86 -6.79
C GLY A 49 -8.84 17.85 -6.24
N ALA A 50 -7.89 17.23 -6.94
CA ALA A 50 -6.47 17.24 -6.56
C ALA A 50 -5.88 18.66 -6.51
N LEU A 51 -6.24 19.54 -7.45
CA LEU A 51 -5.84 20.95 -7.44
C LEU A 51 -6.42 21.71 -6.25
N ALA A 52 -7.67 21.42 -5.87
CA ALA A 52 -8.30 22.02 -4.70
C ALA A 52 -7.60 21.60 -3.41
N GLU A 53 -7.16 20.34 -3.30
CA GLU A 53 -6.31 19.89 -2.19
C GLU A 53 -4.97 20.65 -2.16
N MET A 54 -4.28 20.78 -3.30
CA MET A 54 -3.03 21.53 -3.36
C MET A 54 -3.23 23.00 -2.94
N ALA A 55 -4.31 23.63 -3.38
CA ALA A 55 -4.66 24.99 -2.99
C ALA A 55 -5.02 25.09 -1.50
N HIS A 56 -5.71 24.09 -0.94
CA HIS A 56 -6.02 24.01 0.48
C HIS A 56 -4.76 23.91 1.35
N PHE A 57 -3.75 23.18 0.88
CA PHE A 57 -2.43 23.09 1.52
C PHE A 57 -1.49 24.26 1.18
N GLY A 58 -1.91 25.22 0.36
CA GLY A 58 -1.08 26.35 -0.06
C GLY A 58 0.11 25.98 -0.95
N LEU A 59 0.06 24.81 -1.61
CA LEU A 59 1.12 24.32 -2.48
C LEU A 59 1.05 25.02 -3.85
N ALA A 60 2.08 25.81 -4.17
CA ALA A 60 2.22 26.53 -5.44
C ALA A 60 3.56 26.19 -6.10
N PRO A 61 3.58 25.80 -7.39
CA PRO A 61 2.45 25.70 -8.33
C PRO A 61 1.62 24.42 -8.16
N GLY A 62 0.31 24.57 -7.89
CA GLY A 62 -0.60 23.46 -7.58
C GLY A 62 -0.59 22.30 -8.59
N PRO A 63 -0.65 22.53 -9.91
CA PRO A 63 -0.62 21.45 -10.89
C PRO A 63 0.64 20.59 -10.83
N LEU A 64 1.81 21.19 -10.55
CA LEU A 64 3.06 20.45 -10.43
C LEU A 64 3.01 19.52 -9.22
N PHE A 65 2.61 20.05 -8.05
CA PHE A 65 2.49 19.26 -6.84
C PHE A 65 1.43 18.17 -6.95
N ALA A 66 0.29 18.44 -7.59
CA ALA A 66 -0.74 17.44 -7.84
C ALA A 66 -0.18 16.26 -8.66
N VAL A 67 0.53 16.55 -9.75
CA VAL A 67 1.17 15.50 -10.58
C VAL A 67 2.23 14.74 -9.79
N LEU A 68 3.07 15.43 -9.01
CA LEU A 68 4.11 14.79 -8.19
C LEU A 68 3.49 13.87 -7.13
N VAL A 69 2.44 14.30 -6.44
CA VAL A 69 1.73 13.50 -5.43
C VAL A 69 1.09 12.27 -6.07
N ILE A 70 0.35 12.44 -7.16
CA ILE A 70 -0.27 11.31 -7.88
C ILE A 70 0.79 10.31 -8.34
N ALA A 71 1.86 10.80 -8.97
CA ALA A 71 2.95 9.97 -9.45
C ALA A 71 3.62 9.22 -8.30
N LEU A 72 3.88 9.88 -7.17
CA LEU A 72 4.48 9.27 -5.99
C LEU A 72 3.57 8.19 -5.39
N GLU A 73 2.29 8.50 -5.15
CA GLU A 73 1.31 7.58 -4.57
C GLU A 73 1.19 6.29 -5.40
N LEU A 74 1.09 6.44 -6.73
CA LEU A 74 0.92 5.29 -7.64
C LEU A 74 2.25 4.55 -7.89
N ALA A 75 3.35 5.25 -8.13
CA ALA A 75 4.64 4.62 -8.40
C ALA A 75 5.18 3.88 -7.18
N ALA A 76 5.09 4.48 -5.97
CA ALA A 76 5.51 3.82 -4.74
C ALA A 76 4.70 2.54 -4.50
N SER A 77 3.38 2.61 -4.66
CA SER A 77 2.50 1.44 -4.55
C SER A 77 2.86 0.35 -5.57
N ALA A 78 3.10 0.73 -6.83
CA ALA A 78 3.50 -0.22 -7.88
C ALA A 78 4.86 -0.86 -7.62
N MET A 79 5.85 -0.11 -7.10
CA MET A 79 7.15 -0.63 -6.72
C MET A 79 7.05 -1.67 -5.59
N ILE A 80 6.27 -1.37 -4.54
CA ILE A 80 6.04 -2.29 -3.43
C ILE A 80 5.34 -3.58 -3.93
N LEU A 81 4.28 -3.45 -4.72
CA LEU A 81 3.52 -4.58 -5.25
C LEU A 81 4.29 -5.46 -6.23
N SER A 82 5.08 -4.86 -7.12
CA SER A 82 5.96 -5.59 -8.04
C SER A 82 7.18 -6.19 -7.35
N GLY A 83 7.42 -5.84 -6.08
CA GLY A 83 8.58 -6.26 -5.32
C GLY A 83 9.90 -5.72 -5.87
N ARG A 84 9.87 -4.63 -6.64
CA ARG A 84 11.02 -3.95 -7.25
C ARG A 84 11.32 -2.68 -6.47
N LEU A 85 12.59 -2.37 -6.21
CA LEU A 85 13.03 -1.13 -5.53
C LEU A 85 12.47 -0.89 -4.11
N ARG A 86 12.04 -1.96 -3.41
CA ARG A 86 11.51 -1.90 -2.03
C ARG A 86 12.43 -1.21 -1.01
N TRP A 87 13.72 -1.11 -1.32
CA TRP A 87 14.79 -0.56 -0.49
C TRP A 87 14.99 0.96 -0.62
N LEU A 88 14.28 1.62 -1.54
CA LEU A 88 14.38 3.08 -1.73
C LEU A 88 13.46 3.89 -0.79
N GLY A 89 12.65 3.20 0.03
CA GLY A 89 11.76 3.80 1.02
C GLY A 89 12.32 3.73 2.42
#